data_AF-M5AP99-F1
#
_entry.id   AF-M5AP99-F1
#
_cell.length_a   1.000
_cell.length_b   1.000
_cell.length_c   1.000
_cell.angle_alpha   90.00
_cell.angle_beta   90.00
_cell.angle_gamma   90.00
#
_symmetry.space_group_name_H-M   'P 1'
#
loop_
_entity.id
_entity.type
_entity.pdbx_description
1 polymer ?
#
loop_
_entity_poly.entity_id
_entity_poly.type
_entity_poly.pdbx_seq_one_letter_code
_entity_poly.pdbx_strand_id
1 'polypeptide(L)'
;SVTEDILSGFKMHCRGWQSIYCMPTRPAFKGSAPINLSDRLHQVLRWALGSVEILFSRHCPLWYGFGAGRLKWLERLAYINTIVYPLTSLPLVAYCTLPAICLLTGKFIIPTLSNIAGMLFLGLFLSIIVTGVLELRWSGVSIEEW
;
A
#
# COMPACT_ATOMS: atom_id res chain seq x y z
N SER A 1 13.92 0.60 -17.86
CA SER A 1 13.40 0.35 -16.51
C SER A 1 11.90 0.12 -16.60
N VAL A 2 11.28 -0.72 -15.75
CA VAL A 2 9.89 -1.20 -15.95
C VAL A 2 8.83 -0.20 -15.46
N THR A 3 9.18 0.71 -14.55
CA THR A 3 8.26 1.73 -13.96
C THR A 3 8.91 3.12 -13.94
N GLU A 4 9.19 3.66 -15.12
CA GLU A 4 9.78 5.01 -15.28
C GLU A 4 8.75 6.13 -15.06
N ASP A 5 7.46 5.81 -15.07
CA ASP A 5 6.33 6.71 -14.85
C ASP A 5 6.35 7.34 -13.45
N ILE A 6 6.37 6.52 -12.40
CA ILE A 6 6.39 6.98 -11.00
C ILE A 6 7.68 7.75 -10.72
N LEU A 7 8.82 7.25 -11.22
CA LEU A 7 10.12 7.88 -11.02
C LEU A 7 10.19 9.28 -11.65
N SER A 8 9.63 9.45 -12.85
CA SER A 8 9.60 10.74 -13.55
C SER A 8 8.77 11.77 -12.79
N GLY A 9 7.56 11.37 -12.33
CA GLY A 9 6.71 12.22 -11.51
C GLY A 9 7.40 12.64 -10.21
N PHE A 10 8.01 11.68 -9.49
CA PHE A 10 8.76 11.94 -8.27
C PHE A 10 9.89 12.95 -8.47
N LYS A 11 10.66 12.84 -9.56
CA LYS A 11 11.74 13.77 -9.88
C LYS A 11 11.23 15.18 -10.19
N MET A 12 10.08 15.30 -10.83
CA MET A 12 9.43 16.59 -11.07
C MET A 12 8.93 17.21 -9.76
N HIS A 13 8.24 16.46 -8.90
CA HIS A 13 7.78 16.98 -7.61
C HIS A 13 8.94 17.38 -6.69
N CYS A 14 10.07 16.65 -6.72
CA CYS A 14 11.30 17.06 -6.03
C CYS A 14 11.85 18.42 -6.49
N ARG A 15 11.53 18.86 -7.72
CA ARG A 15 11.90 20.19 -8.25
C ARG A 15 10.92 21.29 -7.85
N GLY A 16 9.79 20.95 -7.22
CA GLY A 16 8.74 21.86 -6.77
C GLY A 16 7.52 21.92 -7.68
N TRP A 17 7.39 21.01 -8.65
CA TRP A 17 6.18 20.92 -9.48
C TRP A 17 5.00 20.36 -8.68
N GLN A 18 3.79 20.81 -9.02
CA GLN A 18 2.54 20.34 -8.42
C GLN A 18 1.68 19.68 -9.49
N SER A 19 1.06 18.56 -9.14
CA SER A 19 0.09 17.85 -9.97
C SER A 19 -1.34 18.15 -9.52
N ILE A 20 -2.29 18.08 -10.46
CA ILE A 20 -3.73 18.27 -10.20
C ILE A 20 -4.44 16.99 -10.61
N TYR A 21 -5.24 16.43 -9.70
CA TYR A 21 -6.11 15.30 -9.97
C TYR A 21 -7.55 15.79 -10.18
N CYS A 22 -8.12 15.53 -11.35
CA CYS A 22 -9.46 15.98 -11.74
C CYS A 22 -10.33 14.78 -12.12
N MET A 23 -11.51 14.68 -11.50
CA MET A 23 -12.49 13.63 -11.77
C MET A 23 -13.74 14.24 -12.42
N PRO A 24 -13.81 14.28 -13.77
CA PRO A 24 -15.02 14.72 -14.46
C PRO A 24 -16.17 13.73 -14.25
N THR A 25 -17.42 14.22 -14.33
CA THR A 25 -18.63 13.41 -14.16
C THR A 25 -18.75 12.26 -15.15
N ARG A 26 -18.19 12.43 -16.36
CA ARG A 26 -18.07 11.38 -17.36
C ARG A 26 -16.61 10.96 -17.48
N PRO A 27 -16.28 9.65 -17.49
CA PRO A 27 -14.91 9.19 -17.71
C PRO A 27 -14.39 9.71 -19.05
N ALA A 28 -13.45 10.65 -19.01
CA ALA A 28 -12.85 11.27 -20.19
C ALA A 28 -11.90 10.32 -20.92
N PHE A 29 -11.32 9.35 -20.19
CA PHE A 29 -10.44 8.31 -20.72
C PHE A 29 -11.04 6.94 -20.41
N LYS A 30 -11.20 6.10 -21.43
CA LYS A 30 -11.64 4.71 -21.32
C LYS A 30 -10.69 3.82 -22.10
N GLY A 31 -10.31 2.69 -21.52
CA GLY A 31 -9.46 1.69 -22.16
C GLY A 31 -9.96 0.28 -21.88
N SER A 32 -9.59 -0.67 -22.73
CA SER A 32 -9.89 -2.08 -22.52
C SER A 32 -8.98 -2.65 -21.44
N ALA A 33 -9.54 -3.42 -20.52
CA ALA A 33 -8.82 -4.01 -19.41
C ALA A 33 -8.60 -5.52 -19.65
N PRO A 34 -7.49 -6.13 -19.19
CA PRO A 34 -7.25 -7.55 -19.37
C PRO A 34 -8.37 -8.39 -18.73
N ILE A 35 -8.88 -9.36 -19.49
CA ILE A 35 -9.93 -10.31 -19.07
C ILE A 35 -9.31 -11.55 -18.42
N ASN A 36 -8.10 -11.92 -18.86
CA ASN A 36 -7.39 -13.10 -18.37
C ASN A 36 -6.66 -12.82 -17.05
N LEU A 37 -6.70 -13.79 -16.13
CA LEU A 37 -5.99 -13.72 -14.85
C LEU A 37 -4.47 -13.71 -15.03
N SER A 38 -3.93 -14.47 -15.98
CA SER A 38 -2.48 -14.54 -16.20
C SER A 38 -1.89 -13.17 -16.56
N ASP A 39 -2.56 -12.42 -17.44
CA ASP A 39 -2.11 -11.08 -17.84
C ASP A 39 -2.17 -10.09 -16.68
N ARG A 40 -3.19 -10.21 -15.81
CA ARG A 40 -3.31 -9.41 -14.59
C ARG A 40 -2.19 -9.69 -13.59
N LEU A 41 -1.85 -10.96 -13.37
CA LEU A 41 -0.76 -11.34 -12.48
C LEU A 41 0.60 -10.85 -13.00
N HIS A 42 0.87 -11.02 -14.30
CA HIS A 42 2.09 -10.47 -14.90
C HIS A 42 2.16 -8.95 -14.82
N GLN A 43 1.02 -8.25 -14.91
CA GLN A 43 0.97 -6.80 -14.74
C GLN A 43 1.33 -6.38 -13.31
N VAL A 44 0.73 -7.00 -12.29
CA VAL A 44 1.04 -6.70 -10.88
C VAL A 44 2.48 -7.05 -10.55
N LEU A 45 2.99 -8.17 -11.07
CA LEU A 45 4.39 -8.55 -10.91
C LEU A 45 5.34 -7.48 -11.49
N ARG A 46 5.05 -6.93 -12.68
CA ARG A 46 5.85 -5.85 -13.27
C ARG A 46 5.85 -4.60 -12.41
N TRP A 47 4.71 -4.23 -11.81
CA TRP A 47 4.63 -3.09 -10.88
C TRP A 47 5.46 -3.33 -9.61
N ALA A 48 5.39 -4.53 -9.04
CA ALA A 48 6.17 -4.90 -7.87
C ALA A 48 7.67 -4.88 -8.15
N LEU A 49 8.11 -5.46 -9.28
CA LEU A 49 9.50 -5.46 -9.70
C LEU A 49 10.02 -4.04 -9.92
N GLY A 50 9.26 -3.19 -10.61
CA GLY A 50 9.63 -1.80 -10.82
C GLY A 50 9.75 -1.00 -9.53
N SER A 51 8.84 -1.22 -8.57
CA SER A 51 8.89 -0.58 -7.26
C SER A 51 10.14 -1.00 -6.46
N VAL A 52 10.47 -2.29 -6.48
CA VAL A 52 11.71 -2.82 -5.87
C VAL A 52 12.96 -2.28 -6.57
N GLU A 53 12.95 -2.19 -7.90
CA GLU A 53 14.05 -1.58 -8.68
C GLU A 53 14.28 -0.13 -8.24
N ILE A 54 13.23 0.68 -8.09
CA ILE A 54 13.34 2.06 -7.61
C ILE A 54 13.86 2.11 -6.18
N LEU A 55 13.38 1.23 -5.29
CA LEU A 55 13.81 1.17 -3.89
C LEU A 55 15.33 0.96 -3.74
N PHE A 56 15.90 0.06 -4.54
CA PHE A 56 17.34 -0.24 -4.54
C PHE A 56 18.16 0.66 -5.49
N SER A 57 17.51 1.54 -6.24
CA SER A 57 18.18 2.50 -7.12
C SER A 57 18.69 3.73 -6.36
N ARG A 58 19.54 4.53 -7.01
CA ARG A 58 19.98 5.85 -6.51
C ARG A 58 18.82 6.81 -6.22
N HIS A 59 17.65 6.60 -6.82
CA HIS A 59 16.50 7.48 -6.74
C HIS A 59 15.51 7.14 -5.63
N CYS A 60 15.87 6.31 -4.66
CA CYS A 60 15.00 5.97 -3.54
C CYS A 60 14.58 7.23 -2.74
N PRO A 61 13.26 7.44 -2.48
CA PRO A 61 12.78 8.61 -1.73
C PRO A 61 13.25 8.72 -0.28
N LEU A 62 13.83 7.64 0.28
CA LEU A 62 14.41 7.62 1.61
C LEU A 62 15.65 8.49 1.74
N TRP A 63 16.45 8.63 0.67
CA TRP A 63 17.68 9.44 0.67
C TRP A 63 17.76 10.45 -0.47
N TYR A 64 16.98 10.27 -1.53
CA TYR A 64 16.97 11.17 -2.68
C TYR A 64 16.10 12.41 -2.45
N GLY A 65 16.52 13.56 -2.99
CA GLY A 65 15.70 14.77 -3.03
C GLY A 65 15.59 15.53 -1.70
N PHE A 66 16.50 15.32 -0.74
CA PHE A 66 16.57 16.11 0.49
C PHE A 66 17.21 17.49 0.29
N GLY A 67 18.15 17.62 -0.66
CA GLY A 67 18.91 18.86 -0.85
C GLY A 67 18.11 20.07 -1.36
N ALA A 68 16.93 19.85 -1.95
CA ALA A 68 16.12 20.96 -2.48
C ALA A 68 15.04 21.46 -1.49
N GLY A 69 14.63 20.66 -0.50
CA GLY A 69 13.58 21.02 0.48
C GLY A 69 12.19 21.34 -0.10
N ARG A 70 11.98 21.19 -1.41
CA ARG A 70 10.74 21.59 -2.12
C ARG A 70 9.63 20.53 -2.09
N LEU A 71 9.93 19.31 -1.66
CA LEU A 71 8.96 18.22 -1.56
C LEU A 71 8.32 18.22 -0.17
N LYS A 72 6.99 18.19 -0.10
CA LYS A 72 6.27 18.15 1.17
C LYS A 72 6.55 16.83 1.90
N TRP A 73 6.64 16.87 3.23
CA TRP A 73 6.92 15.67 4.05
C TRP A 73 5.87 14.57 3.88
N LEU A 74 4.58 14.92 3.90
CA LEU A 74 3.49 13.95 3.69
C LEU A 74 3.51 13.34 2.29
N GLU A 75 3.87 14.14 1.28
CA GLU A 75 4.01 13.66 -0.09
C GLU A 75 5.19 12.69 -0.22
N ARG A 76 6.31 12.97 0.46
CA ARG A 76 7.43 12.02 0.56
C ARG A 76 7.00 10.71 1.21
N LEU A 77 6.22 10.77 2.29
CA LEU A 77 5.71 9.58 2.97
C LEU A 77 4.84 8.75 2.02
N ALA A 78 3.95 9.39 1.25
CA ALA A 78 3.15 8.72 0.24
C ALA A 78 4.04 8.00 -0.80
N TYR A 79 5.08 8.66 -1.31
CA TYR A 79 6.04 8.03 -2.23
C TYR A 79 6.79 6.83 -1.62
N ILE A 80 7.21 6.94 -0.35
CA ILE A 80 7.84 5.82 0.35
C ILE A 80 6.87 4.65 0.45
N ASN A 81 5.62 4.90 0.83
CA ASN A 81 4.59 3.87 0.92
C ASN A 81 4.37 3.16 -0.42
N THR A 82 4.29 3.91 -1.52
CA THR A 82 4.12 3.37 -2.89
C THR A 82 5.35 2.63 -3.42
N ILE A 83 6.53 2.75 -2.82
CA ILE A 83 7.72 2.02 -3.27
C ILE A 83 7.98 0.79 -2.38
N VAL A 84 7.70 0.90 -1.10
CA VAL A 84 7.94 -0.17 -0.11
C VAL A 84 6.80 -1.20 -0.08
N TYR A 85 5.63 -0.92 -0.69
CA TYR A 85 4.49 -1.84 -0.65
C TYR A 85 4.80 -3.30 -1.03
N PRO A 86 5.70 -3.66 -1.98
CA PRO A 86 5.93 -5.06 -2.30
C PRO A 86 6.60 -5.80 -1.14
N LEU A 87 7.38 -5.11 -0.30
CA LEU A 87 8.07 -5.72 0.83
C LEU A 87 7.13 -6.14 1.96
N THR A 88 5.93 -5.57 2.04
CA THR A 88 4.92 -5.99 3.03
C THR A 88 4.38 -7.40 2.76
N SER A 89 4.59 -7.94 1.55
CA SER A 89 4.24 -9.32 1.22
C SER A 89 5.04 -10.36 2.01
N LEU A 90 6.31 -10.08 2.35
CA LEU A 90 7.16 -10.99 3.11
C LEU A 90 6.63 -11.27 4.51
N PRO A 91 6.38 -10.26 5.38
CA PRO A 91 5.78 -10.50 6.68
C PRO A 91 4.34 -11.01 6.57
N LEU A 92 3.59 -10.64 5.52
CA LEU A 92 2.24 -11.16 5.31
C LEU A 92 2.23 -12.68 5.07
N VAL A 93 3.12 -13.20 4.22
CA VAL A 93 3.24 -14.65 3.98
C VAL A 93 3.64 -15.39 5.26
N ALA A 94 4.58 -14.83 6.04
CA ALA A 94 4.93 -15.39 7.34
C ALA A 94 3.74 -15.38 8.32
N TYR A 95 2.96 -14.29 8.34
CA TYR A 95 1.77 -14.17 9.18
C TYR A 95 0.66 -15.15 8.77
N CYS A 96 0.39 -15.32 7.48
CA CYS A 96 -0.63 -16.25 7.00
C CYS A 96 -0.27 -17.73 7.22
N THR A 97 1.02 -18.08 7.29
CA THR A 97 1.48 -19.45 7.57
C THR A 97 1.51 -19.78 9.06
N LEU A 98 1.59 -18.77 9.92
CA LEU A 98 1.67 -18.92 11.38
C LEU A 98 0.47 -19.68 11.99
N PRO A 99 -0.80 -19.41 11.64
CA PRO A 99 -1.94 -20.19 12.15
C PRO A 99 -1.86 -21.69 11.84
N ALA A 100 -1.41 -22.06 10.63
CA ALA A 100 -1.25 -23.45 10.24
C ALA A 100 -0.16 -24.15 11.06
N ILE A 101 0.96 -23.47 11.30
CA ILE A 101 2.05 -23.98 12.15
C ILE A 101 1.58 -24.14 13.60
N CYS A 102 0.89 -23.14 14.16
CA CYS A 102 0.34 -23.21 15.52
C CYS A 102 -0.63 -24.37 15.68
N LEU A 103 -1.48 -24.62 14.69
CA LEU A 103 -2.46 -25.71 14.72
C LEU A 103 -1.80 -27.09 14.64
N LEU A 104 -0.78 -27.26 13.79
CA LEU A 104 -0.07 -28.54 13.64
C LEU A 104 0.89 -28.86 14.80
N THR A 105 1.54 -27.84 15.36
CA THR A 105 2.51 -28.01 16.45
C THR A 105 1.86 -27.98 17.84
N GLY A 106 0.59 -27.55 17.93
CA GLY A 106 -0.15 -27.41 19.19
C GLY A 106 0.41 -26.32 20.12
N LYS A 107 1.41 -25.55 19.68
CA LYS A 107 2.01 -24.46 20.46
C LYS A 107 1.29 -23.15 20.15
N PHE A 108 0.43 -22.73 21.07
CA PHE A 108 -0.20 -21.42 21.02
C PHE A 108 0.80 -20.33 21.42
N ILE A 109 0.86 -19.27 20.63
CA ILE A 109 1.77 -18.13 20.85
C ILE A 109 1.21 -17.16 21.89
N ILE A 110 -0.11 -17.11 22.05
CA ILE A 110 -0.78 -16.22 23.02
C ILE A 110 -1.11 -17.01 24.30
N PRO A 111 -0.62 -16.58 25.47
CA PRO A 111 -1.06 -17.14 26.75
C PRO A 111 -2.54 -16.80 27.00
N THR A 112 -3.19 -17.51 27.93
CA THR A 112 -4.60 -17.25 28.30
C THR A 112 -4.85 -15.75 28.50
N LEU A 113 -5.80 -15.21 27.72
CA LEU A 113 -6.12 -13.79 27.70
C LEU A 113 -6.49 -13.30 29.10
N SER A 114 -5.73 -12.34 29.61
CA SER A 114 -6.16 -11.56 30.77
C SER A 114 -7.28 -10.59 30.36
N ASN A 115 -8.08 -10.14 31.33
CA ASN A 115 -9.16 -9.16 31.08
C ASN A 115 -8.65 -7.91 30.33
N ILE A 116 -7.41 -7.47 30.60
CA ILE A 116 -6.81 -6.30 29.96
C ILE A 116 -6.45 -6.60 28.50
N ALA A 117 -5.81 -7.73 28.22
CA ALA A 117 -5.46 -8.12 26.85
C ALA A 117 -6.71 -8.28 25.98
N GLY A 118 -7.77 -8.90 26.52
CA GLY A 118 -9.05 -9.03 25.83
C GLY A 118 -9.69 -7.69 25.46
N MET A 119 -9.67 -6.70 26.38
CA MET A 119 -10.16 -5.35 26.08
C MET A 119 -9.35 -4.64 24.99
N LEU A 120 -8.01 -4.81 24.98
CA LEU A 120 -7.17 -4.23 23.95
C LEU A 120 -7.46 -4.81 22.56
N PHE A 121 -7.62 -6.14 22.46
CA PHE A 121 -8.02 -6.79 21.20
C PHE A 121 -9.39 -6.31 20.72
N LEU A 122 -10.38 -6.29 21.61
CA LEU A 122 -11.72 -5.81 21.29
C LEU A 122 -11.70 -4.36 20.81
N GLY A 123 -10.98 -3.48 21.52
CA GLY A 123 -10.82 -2.09 21.14
C GLY A 123 -10.16 -1.90 19.77
N LEU A 124 -9.14 -2.71 19.45
CA LEU A 124 -8.47 -2.69 18.15
C LEU A 124 -9.42 -3.14 17.02
N PHE A 125 -10.14 -4.25 17.20
CA PHE A 125 -11.07 -4.73 16.16
C PHE A 125 -12.21 -3.72 15.92
N LEU A 126 -12.78 -3.16 16.99
CA LEU A 126 -13.82 -2.14 16.87
C LEU A 126 -13.32 -0.87 16.18
N SER A 127 -12.11 -0.41 16.51
CA SER A 127 -11.56 0.81 15.90
C SER A 127 -11.29 0.65 14.40
N ILE A 128 -10.81 -0.52 13.97
CA ILE A 128 -10.62 -0.85 12.54
C ILE A 128 -11.96 -0.81 11.79
N ILE A 129 -12.98 -1.49 12.33
CA ILE A 129 -14.31 -1.55 11.69
C ILE A 129 -14.94 -0.15 11.60
N VAL A 130 -14.94 0.62 12.69
CA VAL A 130 -15.53 1.97 12.72
C VAL A 130 -14.81 2.90 11.76
N THR A 131 -13.47 2.85 11.71
CA THR A 131 -12.69 3.69 10.81
C THR A 131 -12.99 3.34 9.34
N GLY A 132 -13.11 2.05 9.01
CA GLY A 132 -13.47 1.61 7.66
C GLY A 132 -14.87 2.08 7.22
N VAL A 133 -15.87 1.95 8.10
CA VAL A 133 -17.23 2.45 7.82
C VAL A 133 -17.25 3.97 7.62
N LEU A 134 -16.46 4.71 8.40
CA LEU A 134 -16.37 6.16 8.28
C LEU A 134 -15.70 6.58 6.97
N GLU A 135 -14.64 5.89 6.55
CA GLU A 135 -13.97 6.12 5.27
C GLU A 135 -14.91 5.85 4.09
N LEU A 136 -15.63 4.73 4.12
CA LEU A 136 -16.63 4.36 3.11
C LEU A 136 -17.74 5.39 2.96
N ARG A 137 -18.23 5.92 4.08
CA ARG A 137 -19.28 6.94 4.08
C ARG A 137 -18.84 8.21 3.35
N TRP A 138 -17.57 8.59 3.46
CA TRP A 138 -17.05 9.79 2.81
C TRP A 138 -16.64 9.55 1.36
N SER A 139 -16.10 8.37 1.05
CA SER A 139 -15.63 8.03 -0.30
C SER A 139 -16.76 7.69 -1.28
N GLY A 140 -17.94 7.29 -0.77
CA GLY A 140 -19.06 6.85 -1.59
C GLY A 140 -18.81 5.53 -2.32
N VAL A 141 -17.79 4.77 -1.89
CA VAL A 141 -17.44 3.44 -2.40
C VAL A 141 -18.40 2.41 -1.80
N SER A 142 -18.72 1.36 -2.56
CA SER A 142 -19.56 0.29 -2.05
C SER A 142 -18.81 -0.63 -1.09
N ILE A 143 -19.51 -1.26 -0.14
CA ILE A 143 -18.87 -2.13 0.87
C ILE A 143 -18.21 -3.37 0.26
N GLU A 144 -18.68 -3.82 -0.91
CA GLU A 144 -18.12 -4.98 -1.61
C GLU A 144 -16.81 -4.64 -2.35
N GLU A 145 -16.57 -3.36 -2.62
CA GLU A 145 -15.37 -2.86 -3.31
C GLU A 145 -14.25 -2.41 -2.34
N TRP A 146 -14.57 -2.16 -1.06
CA TRP A 146 -13.63 -1.72 -0.02
C TRP A 146 -12.89 -2.89 0.64
#